data_AF-X1H5Y5-F1
#
_entry.id   AF-X1H5Y5-F1
#
_cell.length_a   1.000
_cell.length_b   1.000
_cell.length_c   1.000
_cell.angle_alpha   90.00
_cell.angle_beta   90.00
_cell.angle_gamma   90.00
#
_symmetry.space_group_name_H-M   'P 1'
#
loop_
_entity.id
_entity.type
_entity.pdbx_description
1 polymer ?
#
loop_
_entity_poly.entity_id
_entity_poly.type
_entity_poly.pdbx_seq_one_letter_code
_entity_poly.pdbx_strand_id
1 'polypeptide(L)'
;DRKPNPALYEVKKVYQNIKVYPIDVIAGKFKIHNKYQFISLDFVDIIWELTANGRKIQEGKLENLKIKPGEKQEVEIKFDTSEVKSNIEHHLKISSILKRTTSWAEKGYIIAWDQFKIPFELPTEPVEDIHSLPVVKMSELIDSFAIEGENFKVIIGKATGAIESFIFNKIELILTPLMPNFWRVPTDNDIGDIDILPLKEKKKDNSWKIAGEKRKVIKILTEELNPSVLQISVESEILNAAKPLETIYTIYGNGDIIVRNNFTPSINMIRFGMQMSIPGQFKR
;
A
#
# COMPACT_ATOMS: atom_id res chain seq x y z
N ASP A 1 -17.07 -21.21 15.05
CA ASP A 1 -17.60 -20.17 15.95
C ASP A 1 -18.32 -19.01 15.21
N ARG A 2 -18.51 -19.08 13.88
CA ARG A 2 -19.18 -18.04 13.06
C ARG A 2 -18.44 -16.70 13.06
N LYS A 3 -17.17 -16.66 13.48
CA LYS A 3 -16.32 -15.49 13.27
C LYS A 3 -16.09 -15.31 11.76
N PRO A 4 -16.30 -14.10 11.22
CA PRO A 4 -16.15 -13.87 9.79
C PRO A 4 -14.68 -13.93 9.38
N ASN A 5 -14.40 -14.57 8.25
CA ASN A 5 -13.12 -14.46 7.56
C ASN A 5 -13.11 -13.21 6.67
N PRO A 6 -11.93 -12.67 6.29
CA PRO A 6 -11.82 -11.48 5.45
C PRO A 6 -12.65 -11.56 4.14
N ALA A 7 -12.75 -12.74 3.54
CA ALA A 7 -13.53 -12.97 2.32
C ALA A 7 -15.03 -12.62 2.46
N LEU A 8 -15.61 -12.70 3.67
CA LEU A 8 -17.02 -12.34 3.88
C LEU A 8 -17.26 -10.83 3.64
N TYR A 9 -16.28 -9.98 3.95
CA TYR A 9 -16.40 -8.55 3.69
C TYR A 9 -16.40 -8.24 2.19
N GLU A 10 -15.67 -9.01 1.39
CA GLU A 10 -15.71 -8.92 -0.07
C GLU A 10 -17.07 -9.38 -0.62
N VAL A 11 -17.61 -10.50 -0.12
CA VAL A 11 -18.97 -10.94 -0.46
C VAL A 11 -19.99 -9.84 -0.14
N LYS A 12 -19.91 -9.24 1.06
CA LYS A 12 -20.78 -8.12 1.45
C LYS A 12 -20.67 -6.94 0.48
N LYS A 13 -19.46 -6.58 0.04
CA LYS A 13 -19.23 -5.48 -0.91
C LYS A 13 -19.78 -5.79 -2.30
N VAL A 14 -19.50 -6.98 -2.84
CA VAL A 14 -19.90 -7.38 -4.20
C VAL A 14 -21.41 -7.57 -4.30
N TYR A 15 -22.05 -8.09 -3.25
CA TYR A 15 -23.50 -8.35 -3.22
C TYR A 15 -24.37 -7.14 -2.85
N GLN A 16 -23.77 -5.97 -2.59
CA GLN A 16 -24.56 -4.79 -2.22
C GLN A 16 -25.56 -4.39 -3.33
N ASN A 17 -26.74 -3.95 -2.91
CA ASN A 17 -27.86 -3.58 -3.79
C ASN A 17 -28.02 -2.07 -3.99
N ILE A 18 -27.08 -1.28 -3.48
CA ILE A 18 -27.01 0.15 -3.77
C ILE A 18 -25.63 0.39 -4.38
N LYS A 19 -25.59 0.97 -5.57
CA LYS A 19 -24.34 1.26 -6.28
C LYS A 19 -24.25 2.73 -6.57
N VAL A 20 -23.10 3.32 -6.31
CA VAL A 20 -22.78 4.69 -6.71
C VAL A 20 -21.85 4.64 -7.92
N TYR A 21 -22.14 5.47 -8.92
CA TYR A 21 -21.32 5.67 -10.09
C TYR A 21 -20.86 7.13 -10.15
N PRO A 22 -19.59 7.39 -10.51
CA PRO A 22 -19.12 8.75 -10.72
C PRO A 22 -19.74 9.32 -12.01
N ILE A 23 -20.09 10.61 -12.00
CA ILE A 23 -20.43 11.37 -13.21
C ILE A 23 -19.35 12.42 -13.43
N ASP A 24 -19.14 13.27 -12.42
CA ASP A 24 -18.09 14.29 -12.36
C ASP A 24 -17.67 14.41 -10.89
N VAL A 25 -16.56 13.76 -10.53
CA VAL A 25 -16.14 13.65 -9.13
C VAL A 25 -15.62 14.98 -8.56
N ILE A 26 -15.10 15.87 -9.40
CA ILE A 26 -14.59 17.19 -8.97
C ILE A 26 -15.78 18.11 -8.67
N ALA A 27 -16.81 18.09 -9.53
CA ALA A 27 -18.06 18.81 -9.29
C ALA A 27 -18.97 18.13 -8.26
N GLY A 28 -18.53 17.04 -7.63
CA GLY A 28 -19.32 16.30 -6.64
C GLY A 28 -20.56 15.59 -7.19
N LYS A 29 -20.62 15.31 -8.51
CA LYS A 29 -21.77 14.69 -9.17
C LYS A 29 -21.63 13.18 -9.26
N PHE A 30 -22.63 12.48 -8.74
CA PHE A 30 -22.70 11.03 -8.72
C PHE A 30 -24.09 10.53 -9.13
N LYS A 31 -24.17 9.26 -9.50
CA LYS A 31 -25.43 8.56 -9.80
C LYS A 31 -25.61 7.42 -8.80
N ILE A 32 -26.70 7.46 -8.05
CA ILE A 32 -27.07 6.39 -7.12
C ILE A 32 -28.08 5.48 -7.80
N HIS A 33 -27.79 4.18 -7.83
CA HIS A 33 -28.61 3.14 -8.44
C HIS A 33 -29.17 2.22 -7.37
N ASN A 34 -30.49 2.13 -7.32
CA ASN A 34 -31.20 1.14 -6.52
C ASN A 34 -31.30 -0.18 -7.31
N LYS A 35 -30.55 -1.20 -6.91
CA LYS A 35 -30.60 -2.54 -7.51
C LYS A 35 -31.64 -3.46 -6.84
N TYR A 36 -32.32 -3.01 -5.79
CA TYR A 36 -33.43 -3.78 -5.24
C TYR A 36 -34.57 -3.86 -6.24
N GLN A 37 -35.26 -5.01 -6.26
CA GLN A 37 -36.37 -5.28 -7.18
C GLN A 37 -37.73 -4.77 -6.67
N PHE A 38 -37.90 -4.63 -5.36
CA PHE A 38 -39.22 -4.37 -4.76
C PHE A 38 -39.26 -3.24 -3.73
N ILE A 39 -38.11 -2.77 -3.23
CA ILE A 39 -38.05 -1.72 -2.21
C ILE A 39 -37.35 -0.47 -2.72
N SER A 40 -37.92 0.70 -2.42
CA SER A 40 -37.26 1.99 -2.59
C SER A 40 -36.10 2.13 -1.60
N LEU A 41 -35.26 3.15 -1.78
CA LEU A 41 -34.18 3.47 -0.83
C LEU A 41 -34.63 4.30 0.39
N ASP A 42 -35.93 4.38 0.66
CA ASP A 42 -36.47 5.18 1.77
C ASP A 42 -36.05 4.68 3.15
N PHE A 43 -35.60 3.41 3.25
CA PHE A 43 -35.15 2.77 4.50
C PHE A 43 -33.68 3.04 4.85
N VAL A 44 -32.92 3.71 3.97
CA VAL A 44 -31.51 4.08 4.22
C VAL A 44 -31.28 5.57 4.24
N ASP A 45 -30.30 5.98 5.05
CA ASP A 45 -29.63 7.27 4.94
C ASP A 45 -28.39 7.08 4.08
N ILE A 46 -28.13 8.02 3.16
CA ILE A 46 -26.91 8.03 2.38
C ILE A 46 -26.02 9.14 2.94
N ILE A 47 -24.93 8.72 3.56
CA ILE A 47 -23.92 9.58 4.17
C ILE A 47 -22.66 9.60 3.30
N TRP A 48 -21.87 10.65 3.44
CA TRP A 48 -20.58 10.76 2.76
C TRP A 48 -19.52 11.28 3.72
N GLU A 49 -18.28 10.89 3.47
CA GLU A 49 -17.09 11.42 4.14
C GLU A 49 -16.02 11.73 3.09
N LEU A 50 -15.39 12.90 3.21
CA LEU A 50 -14.21 13.29 2.45
C LEU A 50 -13.00 13.11 3.36
N THR A 51 -11.97 12.45 2.84
CA THR A 51 -10.72 12.17 3.57
C THR A 51 -9.53 12.75 2.85
N ALA A 52 -8.53 13.21 3.61
CA ALA A 52 -7.22 13.68 3.19
C ALA A 52 -6.16 12.77 3.82
N ASN A 53 -5.41 12.01 3.02
CA ASN A 53 -4.45 10.98 3.49
C ASN A 53 -5.06 10.06 4.57
N GLY A 54 -6.32 9.64 4.36
CA GLY A 54 -7.06 8.76 5.26
C GLY A 54 -7.65 9.43 6.51
N ARG A 55 -7.44 10.74 6.73
CA ARG A 55 -8.09 11.49 7.82
C ARG A 55 -9.36 12.15 7.31
N LYS A 56 -10.48 11.94 8.00
CA LYS A 56 -11.75 12.60 7.68
C LYS A 56 -11.64 14.11 7.89
N ILE A 57 -11.92 14.88 6.83
CA ILE A 57 -11.92 16.34 6.86
C ILE A 57 -13.33 16.91 6.79
N GLN A 58 -14.23 16.22 6.07
CA GLN A 58 -15.63 16.63 5.97
C GLN A 58 -16.54 15.41 5.95
N GLU A 59 -17.78 15.62 6.35
CA GLU A 59 -18.83 14.62 6.26
C GLU A 59 -20.19 15.27 6.07
N GLY A 60 -21.15 14.49 5.60
CA GLY A 60 -22.51 14.95 5.49
C GLY A 60 -23.47 13.84 5.10
N LYS A 61 -24.70 14.26 4.84
CA LYS A 61 -25.80 13.39 4.47
C LYS A 61 -26.51 13.96 3.24
N LEU A 62 -26.86 13.08 2.31
CA LEU A 62 -27.71 13.42 1.18
C LEU A 62 -29.17 13.39 1.61
N GLU A 63 -29.86 14.49 1.35
CA GLU A 63 -31.29 14.65 1.64
C GLU A 63 -32.15 14.45 0.39
N ASN A 64 -33.46 14.23 0.58
CA ASN A 64 -34.47 14.18 -0.49
C ASN A 64 -34.24 13.12 -1.59
N LEU A 65 -33.66 11.97 -1.25
CA LEU A 65 -33.51 10.83 -2.15
C LEU A 65 -34.81 10.05 -2.25
N LYS A 66 -35.35 9.89 -3.46
CA LYS A 66 -36.58 9.12 -3.75
C LYS A 66 -36.31 8.15 -4.90
N ILE A 67 -35.48 7.14 -4.63
CA ILE A 67 -35.01 6.19 -5.65
C ILE A 67 -35.84 4.90 -5.55
N LYS A 68 -36.78 4.71 -6.46
CA LYS A 68 -37.65 3.51 -6.50
C LYS A 68 -36.84 2.28 -6.97
N PRO A 69 -37.41 1.05 -6.87
CA PRO A 69 -36.74 -0.15 -7.35
C PRO A 69 -36.25 -0.02 -8.80
N GLY A 70 -35.00 -0.40 -9.05
CA GLY A 70 -34.36 -0.33 -10.37
C GLY A 70 -34.00 1.07 -10.87
N GLU A 71 -34.43 2.13 -10.18
CA GLU A 71 -34.19 3.51 -10.64
C GLU A 71 -32.79 4.02 -10.29
N LYS A 72 -32.39 5.08 -10.99
CA LYS A 72 -31.17 5.83 -10.77
C LYS A 72 -31.52 7.29 -10.52
N GLN A 73 -30.85 7.91 -9.56
CA GLN A 73 -30.98 9.35 -9.30
C GLN A 73 -29.59 9.98 -9.27
N GLU A 74 -29.45 11.11 -9.97
CA GLU A 74 -28.25 11.94 -9.88
C GLU A 74 -28.28 12.77 -8.59
N VAL A 75 -27.13 12.89 -7.97
CA VAL A 75 -26.93 13.60 -6.72
C VAL A 75 -25.69 14.47 -6.83
N GLU A 76 -25.73 15.59 -6.13
CA GLU A 76 -24.60 16.50 -6.00
C GLU A 76 -24.19 16.56 -4.53
N ILE A 77 -22.92 16.26 -4.26
CA ILE A 77 -22.31 16.41 -2.95
C ILE A 77 -21.49 17.68 -2.98
N LYS A 78 -21.92 18.66 -2.19
CA LYS A 78 -21.19 19.91 -1.99
C LYS A 78 -20.23 19.72 -0.83
N PHE A 79 -18.98 19.41 -1.14
CA PHE A 79 -17.87 19.49 -0.19
C PHE A 79 -17.10 20.79 -0.41
N ASP A 80 -16.58 21.36 0.67
CA ASP A 80 -15.76 22.57 0.63
C ASP A 80 -14.36 22.20 0.11
N THR A 81 -13.87 22.95 -0.88
CA THR A 81 -12.53 22.75 -1.43
C THR A 81 -11.46 23.61 -0.75
N SER A 82 -11.84 24.45 0.22
CA SER A 82 -10.92 25.34 0.95
C SER A 82 -9.86 24.59 1.77
N GLU A 83 -10.20 23.39 2.26
CA GLU A 83 -9.28 22.55 3.04
C GLU A 83 -8.41 21.61 2.18
N VAL A 84 -8.59 21.63 0.85
CA VAL A 84 -7.82 20.79 -0.07
C VAL A 84 -6.40 21.35 -0.18
N LYS A 85 -5.41 20.50 0.09
CA LYS A 85 -3.98 20.86 0.01
C LYS A 85 -3.27 20.08 -1.08
N SER A 86 -2.19 20.67 -1.58
CA SER A 86 -1.31 20.01 -2.55
C SER A 86 -0.66 18.77 -1.93
N ASN A 87 -0.24 17.83 -2.78
CA ASN A 87 0.44 16.59 -2.36
C ASN A 87 -0.34 15.72 -1.35
N ILE A 88 -1.67 15.89 -1.27
CA ILE A 88 -2.55 15.09 -0.42
C ILE A 88 -3.49 14.26 -1.29
N GLU A 89 -3.60 12.97 -0.98
CA GLU A 89 -4.58 12.12 -1.60
C GLU A 89 -5.96 12.32 -0.97
N HIS A 90 -6.93 12.67 -1.80
CA HIS A 90 -8.31 12.89 -1.38
C HIS A 90 -9.22 11.77 -1.85
N HIS A 91 -10.08 11.29 -0.95
CA HIS A 91 -11.08 10.28 -1.25
C HIS A 91 -12.44 10.63 -0.68
N LEU A 92 -13.46 10.55 -1.52
CA LEU A 92 -14.86 10.64 -1.11
C LEU A 92 -15.42 9.22 -0.99
N LYS A 93 -15.95 8.89 0.18
CA LYS A 93 -16.65 7.64 0.43
C LYS A 93 -18.11 7.92 0.69
N ILE A 94 -18.98 7.24 -0.04
CA ILE A 94 -20.44 7.36 0.06
C ILE A 94 -20.97 6.04 0.59
N SER A 95 -21.71 6.07 1.70
CA SER A 95 -22.20 4.89 2.41
C SER A 95 -23.72 4.96 2.60
N SER A 96 -24.41 3.84 2.43
CA SER A 96 -25.82 3.68 2.77
C SER A 96 -25.93 2.96 4.12
N ILE A 97 -26.57 3.61 5.08
CA ILE A 97 -26.78 3.09 6.44
C ILE A 97 -28.27 2.91 6.74
N LEU A 98 -28.63 1.93 7.56
CA LEU A 98 -30.02 1.73 7.98
C LEU A 98 -30.54 2.94 8.79
N LYS A 99 -31.69 3.50 8.40
CA LYS A 99 -32.35 4.60 9.15
C LYS A 99 -32.89 4.18 10.51
N ARG A 100 -33.23 2.91 10.67
CA ARG A 100 -33.90 2.33 11.85
C ARG A 100 -33.37 0.93 12.12
N THR A 101 -33.46 0.47 13.36
CA THR A 101 -33.19 -0.92 13.71
C THR A 101 -34.19 -1.84 13.01
N THR A 102 -33.69 -2.96 12.50
CA THR A 102 -34.43 -4.04 11.86
C THR A 102 -34.25 -5.32 12.67
N SER A 103 -34.95 -6.39 12.31
CA SER A 103 -34.79 -7.68 12.99
C SER A 103 -33.39 -8.31 12.87
N TRP A 104 -32.55 -7.86 11.93
CA TRP A 104 -31.26 -8.47 11.60
C TRP A 104 -30.06 -7.53 11.77
N ALA A 105 -30.29 -6.22 11.93
CA ALA A 105 -29.22 -5.24 12.20
C ALA A 105 -29.77 -3.96 12.83
N GLU A 106 -28.91 -3.31 13.61
CA GLU A 106 -29.18 -2.04 14.27
C GLU A 106 -29.24 -0.86 13.30
N LYS A 107 -29.89 0.23 13.73
CA LYS A 107 -29.80 1.55 13.09
C LYS A 107 -28.33 1.92 12.88
N GLY A 108 -28.01 2.48 11.72
CA GLY A 108 -26.65 2.90 11.36
C GLY A 108 -25.79 1.80 10.73
N TYR A 109 -26.28 0.55 10.65
CA TYR A 109 -25.55 -0.52 9.98
C TYR A 109 -25.32 -0.21 8.48
N ILE A 110 -24.05 -0.27 8.04
CA ILE A 110 -23.65 -0.04 6.65
C ILE A 110 -24.06 -1.24 5.79
N ILE A 111 -24.94 -1.02 4.82
CA ILE A 111 -25.39 -2.05 3.87
C ILE A 111 -24.72 -1.97 2.51
N ALA A 112 -24.20 -0.80 2.15
CA ALA A 112 -23.51 -0.54 0.89
C ALA A 112 -22.56 0.65 1.07
N TRP A 113 -21.45 0.64 0.34
CA TRP A 113 -20.59 1.81 0.20
C TRP A 113 -19.84 1.77 -1.11
N ASP A 114 -19.39 2.91 -1.61
CA ASP A 114 -18.42 3.05 -2.70
C ASP A 114 -17.49 4.23 -2.39
N GLN A 115 -16.25 4.17 -2.88
CA GLN A 115 -15.23 5.19 -2.64
C GLN A 115 -14.59 5.62 -3.95
N PHE A 116 -14.32 6.92 -4.07
CA PHE A 116 -13.80 7.55 -5.27
C PHE A 116 -12.60 8.43 -4.90
N LYS A 117 -11.51 8.29 -5.65
CA LYS A 117 -10.41 9.25 -5.61
C LYS A 117 -10.90 10.57 -6.19
N ILE A 118 -10.64 11.68 -5.49
CA ILE A 118 -10.96 13.02 -5.96
C ILE A 118 -9.66 13.68 -6.42
N PRO A 119 -9.44 13.80 -7.75
CA PRO A 119 -8.19 14.32 -8.30
C PRO A 119 -8.23 15.86 -8.33
N PHE A 120 -8.14 16.50 -7.17
CA PHE A 120 -7.99 17.94 -7.13
C PHE A 120 -6.68 18.35 -7.80
N GLU A 121 -6.77 19.24 -8.78
CA GLU A 121 -5.61 19.80 -9.48
C GLU A 121 -5.08 20.98 -8.66
N LEU A 122 -4.08 20.71 -7.83
CA LEU A 122 -3.37 21.74 -7.08
C LEU A 122 -1.91 21.80 -7.54
N PRO A 123 -1.30 23.01 -7.58
CA PRO A 123 0.13 23.14 -7.86
C PRO A 123 0.92 22.31 -6.85
N THR A 124 1.82 21.47 -7.32
CA THR A 124 2.74 20.73 -6.45
C THR A 124 3.52 21.72 -5.59
N GLU A 125 3.50 21.55 -4.26
CA GLU A 125 4.39 22.32 -3.40
C GLU A 125 5.86 22.01 -3.76
N PRO A 126 6.76 23.01 -3.69
CA PRO A 126 8.16 22.79 -3.96
C PRO A 126 8.72 21.73 -3.00
N VAL A 127 9.44 20.77 -3.57
CA VAL A 127 10.19 19.79 -2.78
C VAL A 127 11.32 20.52 -2.05
N GLU A 128 11.62 20.09 -0.83
CA GLU A 128 12.76 20.61 -0.08
C GLU A 128 14.04 20.55 -0.91
N ASP A 129 14.85 21.60 -0.85
CA ASP A 129 16.10 21.65 -1.57
C ASP A 129 17.06 20.61 -0.97
N ILE A 130 17.43 19.61 -1.77
CA ILE A 130 18.40 18.59 -1.38
C ILE A 130 19.75 19.19 -0.95
N HIS A 131 20.09 20.41 -1.39
CA HIS A 131 21.29 21.13 -0.97
C HIS A 131 21.18 21.75 0.44
N SER A 132 19.97 21.91 0.99
CA SER A 132 19.78 22.39 2.37
C SER A 132 19.82 21.28 3.40
N LEU A 133 19.86 20.01 2.98
CA LEU A 133 19.90 18.87 3.89
C LEU A 133 21.28 18.76 4.58
N PRO A 134 21.34 18.20 5.80
CA PRO A 134 22.61 17.96 6.49
C PRO A 134 23.58 17.10 5.67
N VAL A 135 24.87 17.17 5.98
CA VAL A 135 25.89 16.33 5.33
C VAL A 135 25.76 14.89 5.77
N VAL A 136 25.95 13.95 4.84
CA VAL A 136 26.07 12.52 5.11
C VAL A 136 27.51 12.05 4.91
N LYS A 137 28.03 11.22 5.81
CA LYS A 137 29.39 10.69 5.74
C LYS A 137 29.36 9.17 5.59
N MET A 138 30.15 8.66 4.65
CA MET A 138 30.35 7.22 4.49
C MET A 138 31.76 6.83 4.95
N SER A 139 31.84 5.77 5.74
CA SER A 139 33.09 5.06 6.05
C SER A 139 33.00 3.65 5.49
N GLU A 140 33.95 3.29 4.64
CA GLU A 140 34.09 1.92 4.15
C GLU A 140 34.84 1.08 5.18
N LEU A 141 34.18 0.05 5.70
CA LEU A 141 34.75 -0.93 6.62
C LEU A 141 35.06 -2.23 5.85
N ILE A 142 35.67 -3.20 6.54
CA ILE A 142 36.05 -4.49 5.93
C ILE A 142 34.81 -5.19 5.35
N ASP A 143 33.76 -5.36 6.16
CA ASP A 143 32.59 -6.15 5.80
C ASP A 143 31.33 -5.32 5.48
N SER A 144 31.41 -3.98 5.60
CA SER A 144 30.23 -3.11 5.48
C SER A 144 30.57 -1.68 5.06
N PHE A 145 29.55 -0.92 4.68
CA PHE A 145 29.57 0.54 4.61
C PHE A 145 28.83 1.09 5.82
N ALA A 146 29.46 2.00 6.56
CA ALA A 146 28.83 2.74 7.65
C ALA A 146 28.50 4.15 7.17
N ILE A 147 27.23 4.51 7.20
CA ILE A 147 26.71 5.80 6.74
C ILE A 147 26.17 6.54 7.96
N GLU A 148 26.67 7.75 8.21
CA GLU A 148 26.34 8.54 9.40
C GLU A 148 25.87 9.94 8.98
N GLY A 149 24.72 10.35 9.50
CA GLY A 149 24.23 11.73 9.47
C GLY A 149 24.11 12.29 10.89
N GLU A 150 23.45 13.43 11.06
CA GLU A 150 23.37 14.11 12.36
C GLU A 150 22.72 13.23 13.44
N ASN A 151 21.59 12.59 13.10
CA ASN A 151 20.76 11.85 14.04
C ASN A 151 20.55 10.39 13.68
N PHE A 152 21.30 9.89 12.69
CA PHE A 152 21.12 8.53 12.20
C PHE A 152 22.43 7.84 11.81
N LYS A 153 22.41 6.52 11.86
CA LYS A 153 23.46 5.64 11.38
C LYS A 153 22.86 4.43 10.68
N VAL A 154 23.37 4.13 9.49
CA VAL A 154 22.96 3.00 8.66
C VAL A 154 24.17 2.14 8.36
N ILE A 155 24.03 0.82 8.51
CA ILE A 155 25.05 -0.15 8.12
C ILE A 155 24.53 -0.94 6.91
N ILE A 156 25.30 -0.95 5.82
CA ILE A 156 25.04 -1.82 4.66
C ILE A 156 26.13 -2.88 4.57
N GLY A 157 25.77 -4.15 4.71
CA GLY A 157 26.71 -5.26 4.63
C GLY A 157 27.18 -5.51 3.19
N LYS A 158 28.48 -5.72 2.99
CA LYS A 158 29.05 -6.03 1.66
C LYS A 158 28.66 -7.42 1.17
N ALA A 159 28.56 -8.39 2.08
CA ALA A 159 28.14 -9.75 1.75
C ALA A 159 26.65 -9.86 1.43
N THR A 160 25.81 -9.15 2.19
CA THR A 160 24.35 -9.19 2.05
C THR A 160 23.83 -8.16 1.04
N GLY A 161 24.56 -7.06 0.83
CA GLY A 161 24.12 -5.93 0.00
C GLY A 161 22.81 -5.33 0.51
N ALA A 162 22.58 -5.40 1.82
CA ALA A 162 21.34 -5.03 2.48
C ALA A 162 21.62 -4.10 3.65
N ILE A 163 20.61 -3.32 4.04
CA ILE A 163 20.64 -2.55 5.28
C ILE A 163 20.56 -3.55 6.45
N GLU A 164 21.62 -3.65 7.25
CA GLU A 164 21.75 -4.59 8.37
C GLU A 164 21.44 -3.94 9.72
N SER A 165 21.62 -2.62 9.84
CA SER A 165 21.26 -1.82 11.01
C SER A 165 20.82 -0.43 10.56
N PHE A 166 19.83 0.12 11.25
CA PHE A 166 19.39 1.50 11.07
C PHE A 166 19.03 2.10 12.42
N ILE A 167 19.95 2.89 12.97
CA ILE A 167 19.76 3.64 14.19
C ILE A 167 19.27 5.03 13.83
N PHE A 168 18.14 5.45 14.41
CA PHE A 168 17.62 6.82 14.29
C PHE A 168 17.29 7.35 15.67
N ASN A 169 17.77 8.55 16.02
CA ASN A 169 17.62 9.14 17.36
C ASN A 169 18.01 8.17 18.49
N LYS A 170 19.13 7.45 18.31
CA LYS A 170 19.67 6.44 19.24
C LYS A 170 18.80 5.18 19.41
N ILE A 171 17.79 4.99 18.57
CA ILE A 171 16.93 3.80 18.58
C ILE A 171 17.23 2.96 17.35
N GLU A 172 17.62 1.71 17.56
CA GLU A 172 17.73 0.72 16.48
C GLU A 172 16.33 0.39 15.94
N LEU A 173 16.14 0.49 14.63
CA LEU A 173 14.87 0.28 13.95
C LEU A 173 14.78 -1.11 13.30
N ILE A 174 15.91 -1.77 13.06
CA ILE A 174 16.00 -3.03 12.30
C ILE A 174 16.66 -4.12 13.16
N LEU A 175 16.04 -5.30 13.20
CA LEU A 175 16.60 -6.50 13.87
C LEU A 175 17.21 -7.51 12.90
N THR A 176 16.68 -7.60 11.68
CA THR A 176 17.22 -8.48 10.63
C THR A 176 17.35 -7.69 9.33
N PRO A 177 18.36 -7.95 8.49
CA PRO A 177 18.61 -7.14 7.31
C PRO A 177 17.39 -6.96 6.39
N LEU A 178 17.28 -5.80 5.74
CA LEU A 178 16.25 -5.50 4.74
C LEU A 178 16.55 -6.23 3.43
N MET A 179 15.98 -7.41 3.26
CA MET A 179 16.28 -8.32 2.15
C MET A 179 15.14 -8.38 1.13
N PRO A 180 15.44 -8.55 -0.17
CA PRO A 180 14.43 -8.92 -1.16
C PRO A 180 13.73 -10.25 -0.78
N ASN A 181 12.41 -10.31 -0.92
CA ASN A 181 11.59 -11.49 -0.68
C ASN A 181 10.72 -11.81 -1.90
N PHE A 182 10.84 -13.05 -2.38
CA PHE A 182 10.16 -13.56 -3.57
C PHE A 182 9.08 -14.61 -3.23
N TRP A 183 8.87 -14.88 -1.93
CA TRP A 183 8.06 -16.00 -1.48
C TRP A 183 6.97 -15.58 -0.47
N ARG A 184 5.90 -16.37 -0.42
CA ARG A 184 4.88 -16.31 0.63
C ARG A 184 4.53 -17.73 1.07
N VAL A 185 4.05 -17.86 2.31
CA VAL A 185 3.46 -19.13 2.74
C VAL A 185 2.28 -19.48 1.81
N PRO A 186 2.21 -20.72 1.28
CA PRO A 186 1.10 -21.14 0.43
C PRO A 186 -0.24 -21.13 1.17
N THR A 187 -1.29 -20.85 0.42
CA THR A 187 -2.70 -21.01 0.84
C THR A 187 -3.20 -22.39 0.43
N ASP A 188 -4.38 -22.78 0.92
CA ASP A 188 -5.02 -24.04 0.54
C ASP A 188 -5.25 -24.14 -0.99
N ASN A 189 -5.53 -23.02 -1.67
CA ASN A 189 -5.67 -23.02 -3.14
C ASN A 189 -4.34 -23.34 -3.86
N ASP A 190 -3.21 -22.86 -3.33
CA ASP A 190 -1.89 -23.15 -3.88
C ASP A 190 -1.48 -24.61 -3.63
N ILE A 191 -1.99 -25.21 -2.55
CA ILE A 191 -1.78 -26.61 -2.21
C ILE A 191 -2.70 -27.50 -3.07
N GLY A 192 -3.97 -27.12 -3.21
CA GLY A 192 -5.00 -27.90 -3.92
C GLY A 192 -4.84 -27.95 -5.44
N ASP A 193 -4.15 -26.99 -6.07
CA ASP A 193 -3.76 -27.06 -7.50
C ASP A 193 -2.86 -28.29 -7.81
N ILE A 194 -2.29 -28.93 -6.78
CA ILE A 194 -1.49 -30.15 -6.90
C ILE A 194 -2.37 -31.40 -7.06
N ASP A 195 -3.62 -31.39 -6.59
CA ASP A 195 -4.47 -32.59 -6.45
C ASP A 195 -5.43 -32.86 -7.63
N ILE A 196 -5.54 -31.95 -8.61
CA ILE A 196 -6.58 -32.00 -9.67
C ILE A 196 -6.05 -32.40 -11.07
N LEU A 197 -4.73 -32.63 -11.20
CA LEU A 197 -4.08 -33.11 -12.43
C LEU A 197 -3.36 -34.44 -12.14
N PRO A 198 -3.15 -35.34 -13.12
CA PRO A 198 -2.49 -36.62 -12.88
C PRO A 198 -1.16 -36.43 -12.12
N LEU A 199 -1.12 -37.03 -10.93
CA LEU A 199 -0.24 -36.83 -9.77
C LEU A 199 1.28 -37.06 -9.96
N LYS A 200 1.83 -37.00 -11.18
CA LYS A 200 3.25 -37.35 -11.41
C LYS A 200 4.19 -36.19 -11.74
N GLU A 201 3.72 -35.00 -12.09
CA GLU A 201 4.62 -34.01 -12.73
C GLU A 201 4.66 -32.59 -12.16
N LYS A 202 3.81 -32.18 -11.21
CA LYS A 202 3.95 -30.87 -10.55
C LYS A 202 4.45 -31.01 -9.12
N LYS A 203 5.78 -30.96 -8.95
CA LYS A 203 6.38 -30.64 -7.64
C LYS A 203 6.03 -29.19 -7.31
N LYS A 204 5.75 -28.92 -6.02
CA LYS A 204 5.62 -27.54 -5.51
C LYS A 204 6.85 -26.73 -5.93
N ASP A 205 6.62 -25.67 -6.71
CA ASP A 205 7.71 -24.81 -7.17
C ASP A 205 8.21 -23.94 -6.00
N ASN A 206 9.29 -24.42 -5.38
CA ASN A 206 10.02 -23.69 -4.34
C ASN A 206 11.17 -22.86 -4.92
N SER A 207 11.30 -22.74 -6.24
CA SER A 207 12.41 -22.01 -6.87
C SER A 207 12.47 -20.55 -6.40
N TRP A 208 11.31 -19.90 -6.22
CA TRP A 208 11.25 -18.55 -5.67
C TRP A 208 11.60 -18.45 -4.18
N LYS A 209 11.35 -19.50 -3.39
CA LYS A 209 11.84 -19.55 -2.00
C LYS A 209 13.37 -19.64 -1.99
N ILE A 210 13.91 -20.53 -2.82
CA ILE A 210 15.35 -20.75 -2.97
C ILE A 210 16.03 -19.50 -3.56
N ALA A 211 15.36 -18.75 -4.44
CA ALA A 211 15.90 -17.55 -5.08
C ALA A 211 16.30 -16.47 -4.06
N GLY A 212 15.50 -16.29 -3.00
CA GLY A 212 15.85 -15.41 -1.90
C GLY A 212 17.01 -15.96 -1.05
N GLU A 213 16.97 -17.26 -0.70
CA GLU A 213 17.98 -17.93 0.14
C GLU A 213 19.37 -18.02 -0.52
N LYS A 214 19.42 -18.20 -1.84
CA LYS A 214 20.65 -18.34 -2.63
C LYS A 214 21.07 -17.06 -3.35
N ARG A 215 20.45 -15.92 -3.02
CA ARG A 215 20.86 -14.61 -3.53
C ARG A 215 22.36 -14.41 -3.30
N LYS A 216 23.07 -13.92 -4.31
CA LYS A 216 24.48 -13.59 -4.21
C LYS A 216 24.75 -12.17 -4.70
N VAL A 217 25.36 -11.35 -3.86
CA VAL A 217 25.86 -10.03 -4.30
C VAL A 217 27.05 -10.25 -5.22
N ILE A 218 27.02 -9.61 -6.39
CA ILE A 218 28.10 -9.70 -7.38
C ILE A 218 28.86 -8.39 -7.51
N LYS A 219 28.23 -7.26 -7.20
CA LYS A 219 28.82 -5.93 -7.34
C LYS A 219 28.13 -4.93 -6.45
N ILE A 220 28.91 -4.03 -5.86
CA ILE A 220 28.41 -2.86 -5.14
C ILE A 220 29.17 -1.64 -5.69
N LEU A 221 28.43 -0.59 -6.03
CA LEU A 221 28.95 0.71 -6.42
C LEU A 221 28.46 1.76 -5.43
N THR A 222 29.32 2.68 -5.06
CA THR A 222 29.00 3.81 -4.19
C THR A 222 29.27 5.10 -4.94
N GLU A 223 28.35 6.05 -4.87
CA GLU A 223 28.46 7.35 -5.53
C GLU A 223 27.98 8.46 -4.58
N GLU A 224 28.83 9.44 -4.31
CA GLU A 224 28.44 10.67 -3.64
C GLU A 224 27.89 11.63 -4.70
N LEU A 225 26.57 11.84 -4.72
CA LEU A 225 25.92 12.74 -5.68
C LEU A 225 26.16 14.20 -5.30
N ASN A 226 26.12 14.47 -3.99
CA ASN A 226 26.53 15.72 -3.36
C ASN A 226 26.79 15.45 -1.85
N PRO A 227 27.30 16.42 -1.07
CA PRO A 227 27.63 16.20 0.34
C PRO A 227 26.48 15.72 1.24
N SER A 228 25.22 15.89 0.82
CA SER A 228 24.02 15.55 1.57
C SER A 228 23.29 14.31 1.01
N VAL A 229 23.78 13.73 -0.10
CA VAL A 229 23.13 12.60 -0.77
C VAL A 229 24.16 11.56 -1.23
N LEU A 230 24.05 10.36 -0.68
CA LEU A 230 24.85 9.19 -1.04
C LEU A 230 24.00 8.14 -1.74
N GLN A 231 24.51 7.55 -2.81
CA GLN A 231 23.89 6.42 -3.50
C GLN A 231 24.75 5.17 -3.36
N ILE A 232 24.12 4.03 -3.04
CA ILE A 232 24.74 2.71 -3.03
C ILE A 232 23.91 1.78 -3.90
N SER A 233 24.51 1.30 -4.98
CA SER A 233 23.89 0.41 -5.97
C SER A 233 24.45 -1.00 -5.83
N VAL A 234 23.58 -1.97 -5.62
CA VAL A 234 23.91 -3.38 -5.37
C VAL A 234 23.34 -4.22 -6.50
N GLU A 235 24.19 -4.93 -7.22
CA GLU A 235 23.78 -5.96 -8.18
C GLU A 235 23.86 -7.34 -7.52
N SER A 236 22.79 -8.12 -7.66
CA SER A 236 22.68 -9.48 -7.09
C SER A 236 22.23 -10.49 -8.14
N GLU A 237 22.91 -11.63 -8.19
CA GLU A 237 22.41 -12.81 -8.89
C GLU A 237 21.26 -13.42 -8.09
N ILE A 238 20.15 -13.67 -8.80
CA ILE A 238 18.92 -14.25 -8.26
C ILE A 238 18.49 -15.38 -9.20
N LEU A 239 18.15 -16.54 -8.66
CA LEU A 239 17.55 -17.62 -9.43
C LEU A 239 16.26 -17.13 -10.10
N ASN A 240 15.99 -17.58 -11.34
CA ASN A 240 14.82 -17.16 -12.13
C ASN A 240 14.79 -15.68 -12.53
N ALA A 241 15.94 -15.01 -12.54
CA ALA A 241 16.07 -13.65 -13.06
C ALA A 241 16.65 -13.68 -14.48
N ALA A 242 16.12 -12.85 -15.38
CA ALA A 242 16.68 -12.67 -16.72
C ALA A 242 17.94 -11.79 -16.72
N LYS A 243 18.11 -10.96 -15.68
CA LYS A 243 19.25 -10.08 -15.41
C LYS A 243 19.48 -10.00 -13.89
N PRO A 244 20.68 -9.60 -13.43
CA PRO A 244 20.90 -9.34 -12.00
C PRO A 244 19.84 -8.38 -11.43
N LEU A 245 19.39 -8.64 -10.21
CA LEU A 245 18.60 -7.69 -9.43
C LEU A 245 19.47 -6.49 -9.09
N GLU A 246 18.98 -5.29 -9.36
CA GLU A 246 19.62 -4.05 -8.95
C GLU A 246 18.81 -3.44 -7.79
N THR A 247 19.46 -3.26 -6.64
CA THR A 247 18.92 -2.56 -5.47
C THR A 247 19.72 -1.28 -5.26
N ILE A 248 19.06 -0.13 -5.32
CA ILE A 248 19.67 1.19 -5.16
C ILE A 248 19.15 1.80 -3.85
N TYR A 249 20.08 2.14 -2.96
CA TYR A 249 19.82 2.91 -1.75
C TYR A 249 20.26 4.35 -1.99
N THR A 250 19.31 5.29 -2.00
CA THR A 250 19.63 6.73 -1.97
C THR A 250 19.40 7.24 -0.55
N ILE A 251 20.48 7.60 0.13
CA ILE A 251 20.49 8.01 1.53
C ILE A 251 20.69 9.52 1.60
N TYR A 252 19.75 10.21 2.23
CA TYR A 252 19.73 11.65 2.40
C TYR A 252 20.20 12.04 3.80
N GLY A 253 20.79 13.21 3.95
CA GLY A 253 21.34 13.69 5.22
C GLY A 253 20.32 13.96 6.33
N ASN A 254 19.03 13.98 6.02
CA ASN A 254 17.94 14.01 7.02
C ASN A 254 17.58 12.60 7.57
N GLY A 255 18.15 11.53 7.01
CA GLY A 255 17.88 10.15 7.39
C GLY A 255 16.85 9.44 6.50
N ASP A 256 16.30 10.11 5.49
CA ASP A 256 15.46 9.46 4.50
C ASP A 256 16.30 8.50 3.65
N ILE A 257 15.74 7.32 3.39
CA ILE A 257 16.37 6.30 2.54
C ILE A 257 15.36 5.84 1.50
N ILE A 258 15.61 6.18 0.24
CA ILE A 258 14.84 5.65 -0.89
C ILE A 258 15.46 4.32 -1.31
N VAL A 259 14.67 3.26 -1.24
CA VAL A 259 15.05 1.92 -1.70
C VAL A 259 14.36 1.63 -3.02
N ARG A 260 15.12 1.59 -4.12
CA ARG A 260 14.63 1.22 -5.44
C ARG A 260 15.12 -0.17 -5.79
N ASN A 261 14.22 -1.03 -6.28
CA ASN A 261 14.60 -2.33 -6.83
C ASN A 261 14.19 -2.39 -8.30
N ASN A 262 15.10 -2.84 -9.16
CA ASN A 262 14.85 -3.13 -10.56
C ASN A 262 15.07 -4.63 -10.80
N PHE A 263 13.99 -5.34 -11.12
CA PHE A 263 13.99 -6.79 -11.24
C PHE A 263 13.27 -7.23 -12.52
N THR A 264 13.91 -8.11 -13.29
CA THR A 264 13.32 -8.72 -14.49
C THR A 264 13.25 -10.23 -14.29
N PRO A 265 12.10 -10.78 -13.88
CA PRO A 265 11.94 -12.23 -13.72
C PRO A 265 11.90 -12.94 -15.09
N SER A 266 12.38 -14.18 -15.15
CA SER A 266 12.28 -15.04 -16.34
C SER A 266 11.05 -15.96 -16.33
N ILE A 267 10.36 -16.06 -15.19
CA ILE A 267 9.10 -16.82 -15.01
C ILE A 267 8.11 -16.02 -14.17
N ASN A 268 6.85 -16.46 -14.09
CA ASN A 268 5.84 -15.80 -13.25
C ASN A 268 6.25 -15.79 -11.77
N MET A 269 6.17 -14.61 -11.15
CA MET A 269 6.52 -14.42 -9.74
C MET A 269 5.33 -14.73 -8.82
N ILE A 270 5.65 -15.24 -7.63
CA ILE A 270 4.67 -15.44 -6.55
C ILE A 270 4.53 -14.18 -5.70
N ARG A 271 5.64 -13.49 -5.47
CA ARG A 271 5.74 -12.23 -4.73
C ARG A 271 7.00 -11.49 -5.17
N PHE A 272 6.99 -10.17 -5.04
CA PHE A 272 8.20 -9.36 -5.04
C PHE A 272 8.04 -8.23 -4.03
N GLY A 273 9.04 -8.04 -3.18
CA GLY A 273 9.05 -6.99 -2.16
C GLY A 273 10.29 -7.11 -1.28
N MET A 274 10.33 -6.33 -0.20
CA MET A 274 11.39 -6.41 0.80
C MET A 274 10.83 -6.96 2.11
N GLN A 275 11.69 -7.58 2.92
CA GLN A 275 11.34 -8.10 4.24
C GLN A 275 12.47 -7.84 5.23
N MET A 276 12.08 -7.42 6.43
CA MET A 276 12.93 -7.28 7.61
C MET A 276 12.10 -7.55 8.86
N SER A 277 12.77 -7.65 10.00
CA SER A 277 12.15 -7.69 11.32
C SER A 277 12.49 -6.39 12.04
N ILE A 278 11.55 -5.86 12.82
CA ILE A 278 11.74 -4.66 13.65
C ILE A 278 11.70 -5.05 15.13
N PRO A 279 12.29 -4.24 16.04
CA PRO A 279 12.22 -4.49 17.47
C PRO A 279 10.79 -4.62 18.00
N GLY A 280 10.58 -5.56 18.92
CA GLY A 280 9.25 -5.87 19.46
C GLY A 280 8.57 -4.72 20.22
N GLN A 281 9.32 -3.67 20.58
CA GLN A 281 8.79 -2.45 21.19
C GLN A 281 7.89 -1.64 20.24
N PHE A 282 8.01 -1.86 18.92
CA PHE A 282 7.20 -1.19 17.89
C PHE A 282 5.93 -1.96 17.51
N LYS A 283 5.49 -2.93 18.33
CA LYS A 283 4.23 -3.63 18.10
C LYS A 283 3.07 -2.61 18.17
N ARG A 284 2.36 -2.48 17.06
CA ARG A 284 1.03 -1.85 16.99
C ARG A 284 -0.03 -2.74 17.60
#